data_AF-A0A4Q3YK64-F1
#
_entry.id   AF-A0A4Q3YK64-F1
#
_cell.length_a   1.000
_cell.length_b   1.000
_cell.length_c   1.000
_cell.angle_alpha   90.00
_cell.angle_beta   90.00
_cell.angle_gamma   90.00
#
_symmetry.space_group_name_H-M   'P 1'
#
loop_
_entity.id
_entity.type
_entity.pdbx_description
1 polymer ?
#
loop_
_entity_poly.entity_id
_entity_poly.type
_entity_poly.pdbx_seq_one_letter_code
_entity_poly.pdbx_strand_id
1 'polypeptide(L)'
;MTETYEKIEDIEIRLLLEALYHRYHYDFRNYAMSSIRRRLRQAREQLGFATISAMQERVLHDPDMLPRMLRYLTVQVSEMFRDPSYFRAIREKVVPHLRTYPSLKIWIAG
;
A
#
# COMPACT_ATOMS: atom_id res chain seq x y z
N MET A 1 9.52 -25.61 7.87
CA MET A 1 10.39 -24.42 8.04
C MET A 1 9.69 -23.14 7.62
N THR A 2 8.94 -23.12 6.51
CA THR A 2 8.27 -21.91 5.96
C THR A 2 7.32 -21.22 6.95
N GLU A 3 6.52 -21.96 7.72
CA GLU A 3 5.61 -21.40 8.73
C GLU A 3 6.32 -20.57 9.83
N THR A 4 7.51 -21.00 10.26
CA THR A 4 8.27 -20.28 11.31
C THR A 4 8.83 -18.97 10.77
N TYR A 5 9.29 -18.97 9.51
CA TYR A 5 9.76 -17.76 8.83
C TYR A 5 8.65 -16.74 8.61
N GLU A 6 7.44 -17.20 8.25
CA GLU A 6 6.28 -16.30 8.14
C GLU A 6 5.92 -15.65 9.49
N LYS A 7 6.06 -16.38 10.61
CA LYS A 7 5.86 -15.81 11.96
C LYS A 7 6.90 -14.75 12.31
N ILE A 8 8.17 -14.94 11.94
CA ILE A 8 9.24 -13.96 12.20
C ILE A 8 9.03 -12.70 11.36
N GLU A 9 8.81 -12.85 10.06
CA GLU A 9 8.62 -11.72 9.16
C GLU A 9 7.43 -10.84 9.57
N ASP A 10 6.33 -11.44 10.06
CA ASP A 10 5.19 -10.68 10.60
C ASP A 10 5.53 -9.86 11.86
N ILE A 11 6.51 -10.29 12.66
CA ILE A 11 7.03 -9.50 13.77
C ILE A 11 7.88 -8.35 13.22
N GLU A 12 8.81 -8.62 12.31
CA GLU A 12 9.66 -7.60 11.69
C GLU A 12 8.84 -6.51 11.00
N ILE A 13 7.79 -6.88 10.26
CA ILE A 13 6.88 -5.95 9.60
C ILE A 13 6.20 -5.05 10.64
N ARG A 14 5.65 -5.61 11.71
CA ARG A 14 4.99 -4.81 12.77
C ARG A 14 5.96 -3.82 13.41
N LEU A 15 7.19 -4.24 13.70
CA LEU A 15 8.23 -3.36 14.25
C LEU A 15 8.61 -2.25 13.28
N LEU A 16 8.71 -2.54 11.98
CA LEU A 16 8.98 -1.53 10.97
C LEU A 16 7.83 -0.50 10.87
N LEU A 17 6.57 -0.95 10.96
CA LEU A 17 5.42 -0.04 10.93
C LEU A 17 5.39 0.88 12.18
N GLU A 18 5.71 0.35 13.35
CA GLU A 18 5.86 1.19 14.57
C GLU A 18 7.02 2.17 14.42
N ALA A 19 8.17 1.74 13.90
CA ALA A 19 9.32 2.60 13.66
C ALA A 19 8.97 3.76 12.70
N LEU A 20 8.20 3.49 11.65
CA LEU A 20 7.69 4.49 10.72
C LEU A 20 6.76 5.50 11.40
N TYR A 21 5.83 5.02 12.23
CA TYR A 21 4.92 5.87 12.97
C TYR A 21 5.66 6.77 13.96
N HIS A 22 6.60 6.22 14.74
CA HIS A 22 7.31 6.97 15.77
C HIS A 22 8.32 7.97 15.21
N ARG A 23 9.04 7.61 14.15
CA ARG A 23 10.11 8.46 13.59
C ARG A 23 9.58 9.48 12.58
N TYR A 24 8.58 9.11 11.79
CA TYR A 24 8.15 9.88 10.62
C TYR A 24 6.65 10.17 10.58
N HIS A 25 5.88 9.71 11.58
CA HIS A 25 4.43 9.91 11.68
C HIS A 25 3.61 9.38 10.50
N TYR A 26 4.17 8.45 9.71
CA TYR A 26 3.42 7.70 8.70
C TYR A 26 2.78 6.46 9.34
N ASP A 27 1.44 6.45 9.41
CA ASP A 27 0.71 5.33 10.02
C ASP A 27 0.14 4.37 8.96
N PHE A 28 0.79 3.22 8.83
CA PHE A 28 0.33 2.12 7.98
C PHE A 28 -0.24 0.94 8.78
N ARG A 29 -0.35 1.04 10.11
CA ARG A 29 -0.69 -0.08 11.01
C ARG A 29 -2.12 -0.59 10.81
N ASN A 30 -3.00 0.24 10.29
CA ASN A 30 -4.39 -0.11 9.99
C ASN A 30 -4.61 -0.69 8.58
N TYR A 31 -3.55 -0.83 7.77
CA TYR A 31 -3.66 -1.44 6.45
C TYR A 31 -3.74 -2.96 6.54
N ALA A 32 -4.41 -3.59 5.58
CA ALA A 32 -4.46 -5.04 5.48
C ALA A 32 -3.04 -5.65 5.43
N MET A 33 -2.72 -6.51 6.41
CA MET A 33 -1.39 -7.09 6.59
C MET A 33 -0.89 -7.83 5.34
N SER A 34 -1.79 -8.51 4.61
CA SER A 34 -1.47 -9.19 3.35
C SER A 34 -0.97 -8.22 2.27
N SER A 35 -1.54 -7.01 2.20
CA SER A 35 -1.13 -5.97 1.25
C SER A 35 0.22 -5.38 1.63
N ILE A 36 0.42 -5.08 2.93
CA ILE A 36 1.68 -4.56 3.45
C ILE A 36 2.81 -5.57 3.25
N ARG A 37 2.60 -6.84 3.60
CA ARG A 37 3.60 -7.90 3.43
C ARG A 37 4.07 -8.01 1.98
N ARG A 38 3.15 -8.01 1.02
CA ARG A 38 3.49 -8.05 -0.42
C ARG A 38 4.35 -6.86 -0.83
N ARG A 39 3.97 -5.63 -0.43
CA ARG A 39 4.70 -4.40 -0.76
C ARG A 39 6.08 -4.35 -0.13
N LEU A 40 6.19 -4.76 1.13
CA LEU A 40 7.47 -4.79 1.85
C LEU A 40 8.41 -5.87 1.34
N ARG A 41 7.91 -7.06 0.96
CA ARG A 41 8.72 -8.08 0.28
C ARG A 41 9.26 -7.58 -1.05
N GLN A 42 8.41 -6.94 -1.86
CA GLN A 42 8.83 -6.31 -3.11
C GLN A 42 9.91 -5.23 -2.87
N ALA A 43 9.72 -4.35 -1.89
CA ALA A 43 10.70 -3.33 -1.54
C ALA A 43 12.03 -3.96 -1.09
N ARG A 44 11.97 -4.97 -0.22
CA ARG A 44 13.15 -5.71 0.28
C ARG A 44 13.95 -6.30 -0.87
N GLU A 45 13.29 -6.98 -1.81
CA GLU A 45 13.93 -7.60 -2.97
C GLU A 45 14.55 -6.56 -3.92
N GLN A 46 13.80 -5.51 -4.28
CA GLN A 46 14.30 -4.49 -5.21
C GLN A 46 15.39 -3.59 -4.63
N LEU A 47 15.42 -3.42 -3.30
CA LEU A 47 16.43 -2.63 -2.61
C LEU A 47 17.60 -3.48 -2.09
N GLY A 48 17.54 -4.81 -2.25
CA GLY A 48 18.65 -5.72 -1.97
C GLY A 48 18.86 -6.04 -0.48
N PHE A 49 17.82 -6.00 0.35
CA PHE A 49 17.93 -6.33 1.77
C PHE A 49 17.71 -7.83 2.04
N ALA A 50 18.45 -8.38 3.00
CA ALA A 50 18.29 -9.78 3.38
C ALA A 50 16.99 -10.05 4.16
N THR A 51 16.58 -9.13 5.04
CA THR A 51 15.39 -9.26 5.91
C THR A 51 14.65 -7.93 6.04
N ILE A 52 13.43 -7.96 6.59
CA ILE A 52 12.70 -6.72 6.90
C ILE A 52 13.41 -5.94 8.01
N SER A 53 14.04 -6.63 8.97
CA SER A 53 14.86 -5.98 10.01
C SER A 53 16.05 -5.20 9.43
N ALA A 54 16.75 -5.74 8.42
CA ALA A 54 17.84 -5.03 7.75
C ALA A 54 17.33 -3.76 7.03
N MET A 55 16.15 -3.86 6.42
CA MET A 55 15.49 -2.68 5.82
C MET A 55 15.10 -1.65 6.89
N GLN A 56 14.63 -2.09 8.07
CA GLN A 56 14.30 -1.21 9.20
C GLN A 56 15.52 -0.45 9.73
N GLU A 57 16.66 -1.12 9.89
CA GLU A 57 17.93 -0.48 10.25
C GLU A 57 18.25 0.67 9.27
N ARG A 58 18.16 0.41 7.97
CA ARG A 58 18.37 1.47 6.98
C ARG A 58 17.34 2.60 7.07
N VAL A 59 16.05 2.30 7.24
CA VAL A 59 15.00 3.32 7.42
C VAL A 59 15.23 4.21 8.65
N LEU A 60 15.79 3.64 9.73
CA LEU A 60 16.07 4.35 10.98
C LEU A 60 17.40 5.12 10.97
N HIS A 61 18.33 4.80 10.09
CA HIS A 61 19.66 5.41 10.12
C HIS A 61 20.03 6.18 8.85
N ASP A 62 19.27 6.02 7.77
CA ASP A 62 19.47 6.70 6.49
C ASP A 62 18.26 7.56 6.11
N PRO A 63 18.39 8.90 6.15
CA PRO A 63 17.32 9.82 5.74
C PRO A 63 16.84 9.60 4.30
N ASP A 64 17.71 9.15 3.39
CA ASP A 64 17.38 8.95 1.98
C ASP A 64 16.55 7.68 1.74
N MET A 65 16.47 6.81 2.76
CA MET A 65 15.76 5.54 2.66
C MET A 65 14.24 5.70 2.73
N LEU A 66 13.74 6.65 3.51
CA LEU A 66 12.29 6.84 3.69
C LEU A 66 11.57 7.14 2.36
N PRO A 67 11.99 8.14 1.55
CA PRO A 67 11.33 8.42 0.27
C PRO A 67 11.36 7.22 -0.69
N ARG A 68 12.42 6.40 -0.63
CA ARG A 68 12.52 5.18 -1.44
C ARG A 68 11.50 4.14 -1.03
N MET A 69 11.32 3.93 0.28
CA MET A 69 10.35 2.98 0.82
C MET A 69 8.89 3.43 0.61
N LEU A 70 8.61 4.73 0.76
CA LEU A 70 7.25 5.26 0.60
C LEU A 70 6.66 5.00 -0.79
N ARG A 71 7.49 4.94 -1.84
CA ARG A 71 7.04 4.58 -3.20
C ARG A 71 6.41 3.18 -3.30
N TYR A 72 6.79 2.26 -2.41
CA TYR A 72 6.23 0.91 -2.37
C TYR A 72 4.99 0.83 -1.48
N LEU A 73 4.97 1.58 -0.38
CA LEU A 73 3.90 1.55 0.60
C LEU A 73 2.67 2.36 0.16
N THR A 74 2.88 3.39 -0.67
CA THR A 74 1.80 4.22 -1.22
C THR A 74 1.37 3.71 -2.59
N VAL A 75 0.07 3.73 -2.89
CA VAL A 75 -0.43 3.46 -4.23
C VAL A 75 -0.28 4.74 -5.04
N GLN A 76 0.78 4.83 -5.85
CA GLN A 76 1.11 6.04 -6.63
C GLN A 76 0.63 6.00 -8.08
N VAL A 77 -0.34 5.15 -8.44
CA VAL A 77 -0.80 5.11 -9.83
C VAL A 77 -2.31 5.03 -9.90
N SER A 78 -2.92 6.08 -10.45
CA SER A 78 -4.25 6.08 -11.07
C SER A 78 -4.01 6.32 -12.56
N GLU A 79 -4.63 5.51 -13.40
CA GLU A 79 -4.70 5.75 -14.84
C GLU A 79 -6.15 6.11 -15.19
N MET A 80 -6.32 7.01 -16.15
CA MET A 80 -7.64 7.35 -16.66
C MET A 80 -8.29 6.08 -17.24
N PHE A 81 -9.47 5.73 -16.74
CA PHE A 81 -10.21 4.53 -17.16
C PHE A 81 -9.46 3.20 -16.96
N ARG A 82 -8.72 3.03 -15.85
CA ARG A 82 -7.93 1.82 -15.52
C ARG A 82 -8.62 0.48 -15.81
N ASP A 83 -9.94 0.38 -15.61
CA ASP A 83 -10.74 -0.77 -16.05
C ASP A 83 -11.80 -0.33 -17.06
N PRO A 84 -11.51 -0.38 -18.37
CA PRO A 84 -12.44 0.05 -19.40
C PRO A 84 -13.78 -0.68 -19.34
N SER A 85 -13.80 -1.94 -18.93
CA SER A 85 -15.01 -2.74 -18.85
C SER A 85 -15.92 -2.29 -17.70
N TYR A 86 -15.32 -1.95 -16.55
CA TYR A 86 -16.02 -1.37 -15.40
C TYR A 86 -16.65 -0.01 -15.76
N PHE A 87 -15.89 0.89 -16.38
CA PHE A 87 -16.42 2.20 -16.78
C PHE A 87 -17.48 2.09 -17.88
N ARG A 88 -17.35 1.12 -18.79
CA ARG A 88 -18.41 0.79 -19.76
C ARG A 88 -19.68 0.31 -19.05
N ALA A 89 -19.56 -0.56 -18.05
CA ALA A 89 -20.70 -1.01 -17.26
C ALA A 89 -21.36 0.13 -16.48
N ILE A 90 -20.59 1.07 -15.91
CA ILE A 90 -21.15 2.29 -15.32
C ILE A 90 -21.97 3.06 -16.35
N ARG A 91 -21.42 3.30 -17.54
CA ARG A 91 -22.09 4.07 -18.60
C ARG A 91 -23.38 3.40 -19.08
N GLU A 92 -23.35 2.09 -19.32
CA GLU A 92 -24.47 1.36 -19.92
C GLU A 92 -25.54 0.99 -18.89
N LYS A 93 -25.15 0.71 -17.64
CA LYS A 93 -26.05 0.14 -16.63
C LYS A 93 -26.40 1.11 -15.50
N VAL A 94 -25.47 1.98 -15.08
CA VAL A 94 -25.66 2.84 -13.90
C VAL A 94 -26.13 4.24 -14.29
N VAL A 95 -25.47 4.88 -15.27
CA VAL A 95 -25.80 6.24 -15.72
C VAL A 95 -27.26 6.43 -16.15
N PRO A 96 -27.93 5.46 -16.82
CA PRO A 96 -29.35 5.60 -17.16
C PRO A 96 -30.27 5.79 -15.96
N HIS A 97 -29.89 5.26 -14.79
CA HIS A 97 -30.60 5.44 -13.53
C HIS A 97 -30.19 6.75 -12.86
N LEU A 98 -28.90 7.09 -12.86
CA LEU A 98 -28.41 8.32 -12.21
C LEU A 98 -28.92 9.59 -12.90
N ARG A 99 -29.11 9.59 -14.22
CA ARG A 99 -29.61 10.77 -14.96
C ARG A 99 -31.06 11.16 -14.62
N THR A 100 -31.79 10.36 -13.84
CA THR A 100 -33.15 10.71 -13.37
C THR A 100 -33.12 11.67 -12.18
N TYR A 101 -31.97 11.81 -11.51
CA TYR A 101 -31.78 12.75 -10.42
C TYR A 101 -31.32 14.12 -10.95
N PRO A 102 -31.80 15.24 -10.37
CA PRO A 102 -31.47 16.59 -10.83
C PRO A 102 -30.01 16.99 -10.59
N SER A 103 -29.31 16.30 -9.70
CA SER A 103 -27.87 16.48 -9.47
C SER A 103 -27.24 15.21 -8.90
N LEU A 104 -25.96 15.00 -9.16
CA LEU A 104 -25.22 13.83 -8.69
C LEU A 104 -24.08 14.23 -7.75
N LYS A 105 -23.98 13.54 -6.62
CA LYS A 105 -22.81 13.56 -5.74
C LYS A 105 -22.22 12.16 -5.73
N ILE A 106 -20.98 12.02 -6.20
CA ILE A 106 -20.29 10.74 -6.30
C ILE A 106 -19.10 10.77 -5.34
N TRP A 107 -18.98 9.75 -4.51
CA TRP A 107 -17.81 9.54 -3.66
C TRP A 107 -16.97 8.40 -4.23
N ILE A 108 -15.68 8.68 -4.46
CA ILE A 108 -14.69 7.68 -4.85
C ILE A 108 -13.86 7.37 -3.60
N ALA A 109 -14.15 6.25 -2.96
CA ALA A 109 -13.35 5.74 -1.85
C ALA A 109 -12.11 5.04 -2.44
N GLY A 110 -10.92 5.51 -2.04
CA GLY A 110 -9.63 5.01 -2.52
C GLY A 110 -9.23 3.67 -1.94
#